data_AF-A0AAW1T4F6-F1
#
_entry.id   AF-A0AAW1T4F6-F1
#
_cell.length_a   1.000
_cell.length_b   1.000
_cell.length_c   1.000
_cell.angle_alpha   90.00
_cell.angle_beta   90.00
_cell.angle_gamma   90.00
#
_symmetry.space_group_name_H-M   'P 1'
#
loop_
_entity.id
_entity.type
_entity.pdbx_description
1 polymer ?
#
loop_
_entity_poly.entity_id
_entity_poly.type
_entity_poly.pdbx_seq_one_letter_code
_entity_poly.pdbx_strand_id
1 'polypeptide(L)'
;MDSAAARKERLKALKAQAEATQAGAEGQPVLEPQLKFRNYQPTSKKIEHEVVAPAAPPVYQEPAPAPEQTAANGQDVLSIAPKKANWDLRRDVQPKLDKLERRTQRAMIQLMQQAERQRLEDQGGVADQPA
;
A
#
# COMPACT_ATOMS: atom_id res chain seq x y z
N MET A 1 -0.30 -17.38 31.12
CA MET A 1 0.64 -17.78 32.19
C MET A 1 1.26 -19.10 31.76
N ASP A 2 2.43 -19.06 31.11
CA ASP A 2 3.12 -20.29 30.70
C ASP A 2 3.45 -21.12 31.95
N SER A 3 3.06 -22.39 31.94
CA SER A 3 3.29 -23.29 33.08
C SER A 3 4.80 -23.48 33.28
N ALA A 4 5.23 -23.66 34.53
CA ALA A 4 6.65 -23.83 34.87
C ALA A 4 7.34 -24.97 34.09
N ALA A 5 6.58 -25.96 33.64
CA ALA A 5 7.04 -27.06 32.79
C ALA A 5 7.50 -26.57 31.40
N ALA A 6 6.72 -25.72 30.73
CA ALA A 6 7.03 -25.22 29.39
C ALA A 6 8.35 -24.41 29.35
N ARG A 7 8.62 -23.62 30.40
CA ARG A 7 9.90 -22.88 30.53
C ARG A 7 11.10 -23.81 30.68
N LYS A 8 10.94 -24.89 31.45
CA LYS A 8 12.02 -25.86 31.71
C LYS A 8 12.41 -26.62 30.44
N GLU A 9 11.44 -27.01 29.62
CA GLU A 9 11.69 -27.70 28.35
C GLU A 9 12.41 -26.78 27.34
N ARG A 10 11.99 -25.51 27.24
CA ARG A 10 12.64 -24.52 26.37
C ARG A 10 14.11 -24.29 26.74
N LEU A 11 14.42 -24.19 28.03
CA LEU A 11 15.80 -24.02 28.50
C LEU A 11 16.67 -25.26 28.22
N LYS A 12 16.09 -26.46 28.31
CA LYS A 12 16.81 -27.70 27.98
C LYS A 12 17.14 -27.78 26.48
N ALA A 13 16.21 -27.37 25.62
CA ALA A 13 16.44 -27.34 24.16
C ALA A 13 17.53 -26.33 23.77
N LEU A 14 17.53 -25.14 24.39
CA LEU A 14 18.57 -24.13 24.15
C LEU A 14 19.96 -24.61 24.58
N LYS A 15 20.06 -25.32 25.71
CA LYS A 15 21.33 -25.86 26.19
C LYS A 15 21.89 -26.95 25.26
N ALA A 16 21.03 -27.83 24.76
CA ALA A 16 21.43 -28.87 23.81
C ALA A 16 21.94 -28.29 22.47
N GLN A 17 21.34 -27.21 21.98
CA GLN A 17 21.83 -26.51 20.79
C GLN A 17 23.21 -25.84 21.02
N ALA A 18 23.43 -25.27 22.20
CA ALA A 18 24.73 -24.68 22.57
C ALA A 18 25.85 -25.74 22.67
N GLU A 19 25.57 -26.92 23.22
CA GLU A 19 26.54 -28.03 23.27
C GLU A 19 26.85 -28.57 21.87
N ALA A 20 25.85 -28.69 20.99
CA ALA A 20 26.06 -29.14 19.62
C ALA A 20 26.90 -28.15 18.79
N THR A 21 26.77 -26.84 19.05
CA THR A 21 27.57 -25.82 18.38
C THR A 21 29.00 -25.74 18.93
N GLN A 22 29.20 -25.98 20.23
CA GLN A 22 30.54 -26.07 20.81
C GLN A 22 31.30 -27.32 20.38
N ALA A 23 30.62 -28.47 20.26
CA ALA A 23 31.26 -29.71 19.81
C ALA A 23 31.70 -29.70 18.33
N GLY A 24 31.16 -28.79 17.51
CA GLY A 24 31.56 -28.60 16.11
C GLY A 24 32.83 -27.76 15.88
N ALA A 25 33.42 -27.21 16.95
CA ALA A 25 34.56 -26.28 16.84
C ALA A 25 35.94 -26.94 17.03
N GLU A 26 36.01 -28.21 17.43
CA GLU A 26 37.28 -28.87 17.83
C GLU A 26 37.91 -29.76 16.73
N GLY A 27 37.84 -29.37 15.46
CA GLY A 27 38.25 -30.29 14.39
C GLY A 27 38.59 -29.70 13.03
N GLN A 28 39.20 -28.51 12.94
CA GLN A 28 39.78 -28.04 11.68
C GLN A 28 41.31 -27.94 11.75
N PRO A 29 42.06 -28.60 10.84
CA PRO A 29 43.50 -28.40 10.73
C PRO A 29 43.78 -26.97 10.26
N VAL A 30 44.82 -26.35 10.84
CA VAL A 30 45.28 -25.01 10.48
C VAL A 30 45.82 -25.04 9.04
N LEU A 31 44.98 -24.66 8.09
CA LEU A 31 45.35 -24.47 6.69
C LEU A 31 46.28 -23.25 6.60
N GLU A 32 47.53 -23.46 6.17
CA GLU A 32 48.42 -22.35 5.83
C GLU A 32 47.74 -21.42 4.81
N PRO A 33 47.78 -20.09 5.00
CA PRO A 33 47.06 -19.18 4.13
C PRO A 33 47.70 -19.14 2.74
N GLN A 34 47.06 -19.77 1.77
CA GLN A 34 47.45 -19.70 0.35
C GLN A 34 47.15 -18.30 -0.21
N LEU A 35 48.14 -17.71 -0.88
CA LEU A 35 48.03 -16.40 -1.51
C LEU A 35 47.13 -16.52 -2.76
N LYS A 36 46.12 -15.65 -2.86
CA LYS A 36 45.16 -15.62 -3.97
C LYS A 36 45.05 -14.22 -4.54
N PHE A 37 45.28 -14.07 -5.84
CA PHE A 37 45.23 -12.78 -6.51
C PHE A 37 43.86 -12.58 -7.15
N ARG A 38 43.10 -11.60 -6.63
CA ARG A 38 41.77 -11.22 -7.17
C ARG A 38 41.85 -10.03 -8.14
N ASN A 39 42.64 -9.01 -7.81
CA ASN A 39 42.75 -7.74 -8.57
C ASN A 39 44.11 -7.54 -9.24
N TYR A 40 44.99 -8.55 -9.26
CA TYR A 40 46.32 -8.46 -9.84
C TYR A 40 46.53 -9.58 -10.85
N GLN A 41 47.14 -9.24 -11.99
CA GLN A 41 47.51 -10.19 -13.04
C GLN A 41 49.03 -10.40 -13.01
N PRO A 42 49.52 -11.56 -12.50
CA PRO A 42 50.95 -11.84 -12.42
C PRO A 42 51.56 -11.95 -13.82
N THR A 43 52.75 -11.39 -14.01
CA THR A 43 53.51 -11.47 -15.28
C THR A 43 54.40 -12.73 -15.36
N SER A 44 54.50 -13.50 -14.27
CA SER A 44 55.38 -14.67 -14.17
C SER A 44 54.62 -15.99 -14.15
N LYS A 45 55.06 -16.94 -14.99
CA LYS A 45 54.47 -18.29 -15.14
C LYS A 45 54.41 -19.13 -13.87
N LYS A 46 55.23 -18.78 -12.86
CA LYS A 46 55.27 -19.49 -11.57
C LYS A 46 54.06 -19.22 -10.69
N ILE A 47 53.29 -18.16 -10.94
CA ILE A 47 52.23 -17.66 -10.04
C ILE A 47 50.87 -17.60 -10.78
N GLU A 48 50.83 -18.00 -12.06
CA GLU A 48 49.61 -17.98 -12.89
C GLU A 48 48.47 -18.85 -12.32
N HIS A 49 48.80 -19.88 -11.54
CA HIS A 49 47.83 -20.80 -10.93
C HIS A 49 47.18 -20.27 -9.63
N GLU A 50 47.63 -19.13 -9.10
CA GLU A 50 47.07 -18.48 -7.91
C GLU A 50 46.04 -17.38 -8.24
N VAL A 51 45.72 -17.20 -9.53
CA VAL A 51 44.74 -16.20 -10.00
C VAL A 51 43.33 -16.75 -9.83
N VAL A 52 42.48 -15.99 -9.13
CA VAL A 52 41.07 -16.35 -8.94
C VAL A 52 40.29 -15.95 -10.18
N ALA A 53 39.57 -16.90 -10.79
CA ALA A 53 38.69 -16.61 -11.91
C ALA A 53 37.61 -15.57 -11.51
N PRO A 54 37.33 -14.56 -12.37
CA PRO A 54 36.29 -13.58 -12.09
C PRO A 54 34.93 -14.27 -11.96
N ALA A 55 34.12 -13.82 -11.01
CA ALA A 55 32.78 -14.35 -10.83
C ALA A 55 31.94 -14.04 -12.07
N ALA A 56 31.44 -15.09 -12.74
CA ALA A 56 30.51 -14.93 -13.84
C ALA A 56 29.19 -14.36 -13.29
N PRO A 57 28.68 -13.23 -13.83
CA PRO A 57 27.37 -12.74 -13.43
C PRO A 57 26.30 -13.77 -13.79
N PRO A 58 25.24 -13.92 -12.97
CA PRO A 58 24.13 -14.78 -13.32
C PRO A 58 23.52 -14.31 -14.65
N VAL A 59 23.37 -15.24 -15.60
CA VAL A 59 22.69 -14.97 -16.87
C VAL A 59 21.22 -14.70 -16.56
N TYR A 60 20.77 -13.48 -16.84
CA TYR A 60 19.37 -13.11 -16.70
C TYR A 60 18.54 -13.91 -17.72
N GLN A 61 17.71 -14.82 -17.23
CA GLN A 61 16.62 -15.39 -18.03
C GLN A 61 15.43 -14.45 -17.89
N GLU A 62 15.02 -13.86 -19.00
CA GLU A 62 13.79 -13.08 -19.07
C GLU A 62 12.62 -14.01 -18.72
N PRO A 63 11.83 -13.72 -17.68
CA PRO A 63 10.68 -14.54 -17.35
C PRO A 63 9.71 -14.51 -18.53
N ALA A 64 9.23 -15.68 -18.94
CA ALA A 64 8.18 -15.78 -19.96
C ALA A 64 7.03 -14.84 -19.58
N PRO A 65 6.43 -14.12 -20.55
CA PRO A 65 5.33 -13.22 -20.26
C PRO A 65 4.25 -14.01 -19.54
N ALA A 66 3.91 -13.59 -18.32
CA ALA A 66 2.84 -14.20 -17.56
C ALA A 66 1.56 -14.17 -18.42
N PRO A 67 0.73 -15.23 -18.40
CA PRO A 67 -0.56 -15.18 -19.07
C PRO A 67 -1.33 -14.00 -18.50
N GLU A 68 -1.84 -13.15 -19.39
CA GLU A 68 -2.60 -11.95 -19.06
C GLU A 68 -3.69 -12.34 -18.05
N GLN A 69 -3.49 -11.96 -16.79
CA GLN A 69 -4.56 -12.00 -15.81
C GLN A 69 -5.55 -10.94 -16.27
N THR A 70 -6.67 -11.39 -16.84
CA THR A 70 -7.83 -10.55 -17.11
C THR A 70 -8.21 -9.88 -15.79
N ALA A 71 -7.78 -8.63 -15.63
CA ALA A 71 -8.12 -7.78 -14.51
C ALA A 71 -9.60 -7.39 -14.61
N ALA A 72 -10.47 -8.37 -14.40
CA ALA A 72 -11.89 -8.16 -14.15
C ALA A 72 -12.06 -7.73 -12.70
N ASN A 73 -11.57 -6.52 -12.39
CA ASN A 73 -12.01 -5.71 -11.26
C ASN A 73 -11.71 -4.26 -11.64
N GLY A 74 -12.71 -3.61 -12.23
CA GLY A 74 -12.70 -2.20 -12.62
C GLY A 74 -12.62 -1.26 -11.42
N GLN A 75 -11.49 -1.28 -10.73
CA GLN A 75 -11.08 -0.20 -9.85
C GLN A 75 -10.14 0.67 -10.66
N ASP A 76 -10.75 1.63 -11.33
CA ASP A 76 -10.20 2.84 -11.94
C ASP A 76 -8.71 3.10 -11.65
N VAL A 77 -7.83 2.42 -12.39
CA VAL A 77 -6.36 2.55 -12.30
C VAL A 77 -5.91 3.94 -12.82
N LEU A 78 -6.85 4.72 -13.35
CA LEU A 78 -6.67 6.13 -13.76
C LEU A 78 -6.81 7.10 -12.57
N SER A 79 -7.17 6.62 -11.38
CA SER A 79 -7.22 7.43 -10.14
C SER A 79 -5.85 7.65 -9.47
N ILE A 80 -4.77 7.15 -10.09
CA ILE A 80 -3.38 7.34 -9.63
C ILE A 80 -2.76 8.62 -10.26
N ALA A 81 -3.60 9.58 -10.65
CA ALA A 81 -3.12 10.93 -10.90
C ALA A 81 -3.08 11.70 -9.57
N PRO A 82 -2.09 12.59 -9.33
CA PRO A 82 -2.14 13.49 -8.20
C PRO A 82 -3.40 14.35 -8.31
N LYS A 83 -4.38 14.08 -7.43
CA LYS A 83 -5.64 14.82 -7.38
C LYS A 83 -5.37 16.30 -7.11
N LYS A 84 -6.26 17.17 -7.58
CA LYS A 84 -6.24 18.61 -7.29
C LYS A 84 -6.15 18.82 -5.77
N ALA A 85 -5.31 19.75 -5.29
CA ALA A 85 -5.11 20.01 -3.86
C ALA A 85 -6.43 20.20 -3.07
N ASN A 86 -7.46 20.76 -3.70
CA ASN A 86 -8.77 21.04 -3.09
C ASN A 86 -9.83 19.96 -3.36
N TRP A 87 -9.44 18.78 -3.85
CA TRP A 87 -10.36 17.68 -4.14
C TRP A 87 -11.14 17.24 -2.90
N ASP A 88 -10.42 17.14 -1.77
CA ASP A 88 -10.99 16.75 -0.49
C ASP A 88 -12.02 17.75 0.01
N LEU A 89 -11.69 19.05 -0.10
CA LEU A 89 -12.60 20.13 0.26
C LEU A 89 -13.90 20.06 -0.54
N ARG A 90 -13.81 19.82 -1.85
CA ARG A 90 -15.01 19.66 -2.69
C ARG A 90 -15.84 18.46 -2.27
N ARG A 91 -15.20 17.31 -2.05
CA ARG A 91 -15.88 16.09 -1.61
C ARG A 91 -16.63 16.29 -0.30
N ASP A 92 -16.01 16.94 0.67
CA ASP A 92 -16.56 17.07 2.03
C ASP A 92 -17.61 18.19 2.13
N VAL A 93 -17.55 19.20 1.25
CA VAL A 93 -18.51 20.31 1.19
C VAL A 93 -19.74 19.96 0.35
N GLN A 94 -19.59 19.16 -0.72
CA GLN A 94 -20.68 18.80 -1.63
C GLN A 94 -21.95 18.27 -0.92
N PRO A 95 -21.90 17.29 0.00
CA PRO A 95 -23.12 16.77 0.64
C PRO A 95 -23.84 17.81 1.52
N LYS A 96 -23.12 18.80 2.04
CA LYS A 96 -23.71 19.90 2.81
C LYS A 96 -24.43 20.88 1.89
N LEU A 97 -23.84 21.19 0.74
CA LEU A 97 -24.45 22.02 -0.30
C LEU A 97 -25.69 21.34 -0.88
N ASP A 98 -25.62 20.06 -1.22
CA ASP A 98 -26.76 19.31 -1.76
C ASP A 98 -27.94 19.29 -0.77
N LYS A 99 -27.65 19.15 0.53
CA LYS A 99 -28.69 19.20 1.58
C LYS A 99 -29.31 20.59 1.70
N LEU A 100 -28.50 21.65 1.59
CA LEU A 100 -28.96 23.02 1.64
C LEU A 100 -29.80 23.35 0.40
N GLU A 101 -29.33 22.99 -0.79
CA GLU A 101 -30.02 23.19 -2.06
C GLU A 101 -31.41 22.54 -2.05
N ARG A 102 -31.52 21.28 -1.60
CA ARG A 102 -32.81 20.59 -1.45
C ARG A 102 -33.77 21.33 -0.51
N ARG A 103 -33.27 21.96 0.56
CA ARG A 103 -34.09 22.75 1.49
C ARG A 103 -34.51 24.07 0.85
N THR A 104 -33.61 24.74 0.14
CA THR A 104 -33.87 26.00 -0.56
C THR A 104 -34.92 25.81 -1.66
N GLN A 105 -34.82 24.75 -2.47
CA GLN A 105 -35.81 24.42 -3.48
C GLN A 105 -37.19 24.17 -2.86
N ARG A 106 -37.26 23.42 -1.75
CA ARG A 106 -38.53 23.20 -1.01
C ARG A 106 -39.12 24.50 -0.48
N ALA A 107 -38.30 25.35 0.13
CA ALA A 107 -38.73 26.65 0.65
C ALA A 107 -39.24 27.56 -0.48
N MET A 108 -38.55 27.58 -1.62
CA MET A 108 -38.96 28.33 -2.81
C MET A 108 -40.34 27.88 -3.30
N ILE A 109 -40.57 26.57 -3.41
CA ILE A 109 -41.87 26.01 -3.81
C ILE A 109 -42.97 26.40 -2.79
N GLN A 110 -42.69 26.33 -1.49
CA GLN A 110 -43.64 26.73 -0.45
C GLN A 110 -44.02 28.22 -0.55
N LEU A 111 -43.03 29.10 -0.76
CA LEU A 111 -43.27 30.53 -0.94
C LEU A 111 -44.09 30.82 -2.20
N MET A 112 -43.81 30.12 -3.31
CA MET A 112 -44.61 30.23 -4.53
C MET A 112 -46.06 29.82 -4.29
N GLN A 113 -46.31 28.70 -3.61
CA GLN A 113 -47.67 28.25 -3.28
C GLN A 113 -48.42 29.24 -2.37
N GLN A 114 -47.74 29.83 -1.39
CA GLN A 114 -48.34 30.84 -0.51
C GLN A 114 -48.68 32.12 -1.28
N ALA A 115 -47.76 32.60 -2.11
CA ALA A 115 -47.98 33.79 -2.93
C ALA A 115 -49.12 33.59 -3.94
N GLU A 116 -49.24 32.40 -4.53
CA GLU A 116 -50.35 32.06 -5.41
C GLU A 116 -51.68 32.04 -4.66
N ARG A 117 -51.75 31.41 -3.48
CA ARG A 117 -52.96 31.41 -2.64
C ARG A 117 -53.41 32.82 -2.24
N GLN A 118 -52.48 33.67 -1.80
CA GLN A 118 -52.78 35.07 -1.47
C GLN A 118 -53.33 35.83 -2.69
N ARG A 119 -52.73 35.64 -3.87
CA ARG A 119 -53.25 36.23 -5.11
C ARG A 119 -54.67 35.77 -5.45
N LEU A 120 -55.00 34.51 -5.19
CA LEU A 120 -56.36 33.99 -5.40
C LEU A 120 -57.35 34.56 -4.38
N GLU A 121 -56.94 34.69 -3.11
CA GLU A 121 -57.76 35.29 -2.04
C GLU A 121 -58.05 36.77 -2.33
N ASP A 122 -57.02 37.54 -2.73
CA ASP A 122 -57.17 38.94 -3.13
C ASP A 122 -58.09 39.10 -4.35
N GLN A 123 -57.99 38.19 -5.33
CA GLN A 123 -58.88 38.19 -6.50
C GLN A 123 -60.31 37.75 -6.15
N GLY A 124 -60.48 36.83 -5.21
CA GLY A 124 -61.78 36.36 -4.74
C GLY A 124 -62.51 37.36 -3.84
N GLY A 125 -61.77 38.17 -3.07
CA GLY A 125 -62.34 39.22 -2.21
C GLY A 125 -62.83 40.47 -2.94
N VAL A 126 -62.43 40.67 -4.21
CA VAL A 126 -62.86 41.82 -5.03
C VAL A 126 -64.24 41.58 -5.69
N ALA A 127 -64.72 40.33 -5.75
CA ALA A 127 -65.95 39.98 -6.46
C ALA A 127 -67.25 40.08 -5.63
N ASP A 128 -67.18 40.34 -4.31
CA ASP A 128 -68.33 40.20 -3.40
C ASP A 128 -68.74 41.51 -2.68
N GLN A 129 -68.54 42.68 -3.30
CA GLN A 129 -69.14 43.93 -2.81
C GLN A 129 -70.56 44.11 -3.36
N PRO A 130 -71.62 44.00 -2.53
CA PRO A 130 -72.97 44.34 -2.96
C PRO A 130 -73.10 45.87 -3.10
N ALA A 131 -73.67 46.29 -4.23
CA ALA A 131 -74.02 47.68 -4.54
C ALA A 131 -75.12 48.24 -3.63
#